data_AF-A0A9P6LA90-F1
#
_entry.id   AF-A0A9P6LA90-F1
#
_cell.length_a   1.000
_cell.length_b   1.000
_cell.length_c   1.000
_cell.angle_alpha   90.00
_cell.angle_beta   90.00
_cell.angle_gamma   90.00
#
_symmetry.space_group_name_H-M   'P 1'
#
loop_
_entity.id
_entity.type
_entity.pdbx_description
1 polymer ?
#
loop_
_entity_poly.entity_id
_entity_poly.type
_entity_poly.pdbx_seq_one_letter_code
_entity_poly.pdbx_strand_id
1 'polypeptide(L)' 'MFRELCGDNALHKVVIVTQMWGQVDVEVGNEREAELKREDDFFKPVLDKGARMERHENTALSAERNVRLILR' A
#
# COMPACT_ATOMS: atom_id res chain seq x y z
N MET A 1 7.99 -12.13 4.64
CA MET A 1 7.19 -12.20 3.38
C MET A 1 7.73 -11.33 2.25
N PHE A 2 7.44 -10.02 2.14
CA PHE A 2 7.83 -9.22 0.95
C PHE A 2 9.33 -9.18 0.68
N ARG A 3 10.14 -9.07 1.74
CA ARG A 3 11.61 -9.14 1.64
C ARG A 3 12.10 -10.49 1.10
N GLU A 4 11.44 -11.58 1.48
CA GLU A 4 11.79 -12.95 1.04
C GLU A 4 11.40 -13.18 -0.41
N LEU A 5 10.30 -12.57 -0.88
CA LEU A 5 9.81 -12.72 -2.25
C LEU A 5 10.54 -11.81 -3.25
N CYS A 6 10.81 -10.57 -2.87
CA CYS A 6 11.33 -9.55 -3.79
C CYS A 6 12.84 -9.30 -3.63
N GLY A 7 13.41 -9.65 -2.48
CA GLY A 7 14.71 -9.13 -2.06
C GLY A 7 14.65 -7.64 -1.70
N ASP A 8 15.58 -7.20 -0.85
CA ASP A 8 15.56 -5.82 -0.34
C ASP A 8 15.71 -4.76 -1.46
N ASN A 9 16.40 -5.08 -2.56
CA ASN A 9 16.63 -4.15 -3.66
C ASN A 9 15.39 -3.88 -4.52
N ALA A 10 14.38 -4.76 -4.54
CA ALA A 10 13.21 -4.60 -5.39
C ALA A 10 12.02 -3.94 -4.68
N LEU A 11 12.13 -3.64 -3.38
CA LEU A 11 11.01 -3.08 -2.59
C LEU A 11 10.56 -1.70 -3.10
N HIS A 12 11.45 -0.91 -3.70
CA HIS A 12 11.08 0.36 -4.34
C HIS A 12 10.11 0.22 -5.53
N LYS A 13 9.93 -1.01 -6.05
CA LYS A 13 8.97 -1.34 -7.11
C LYS A 13 7.67 -1.94 -6.59
N VAL A 14 7.55 -2.11 -5.27
CA VAL A 14 6.36 -2.68 -4.63
C VAL A 14 5.35 -1.57 -4.35
N VAL A 15 4.09 -1.83 -4.74
CA VAL A 15 2.95 -0.97 -4.43
C VAL A 15 1.94 -1.78 -3.62
N ILE A 16 1.62 -1.29 -2.43
CA ILE A 16 0.62 -1.86 -1.53
C ILE A 16 -0.68 -1.12 -1.78
N VAL A 17 -1.71 -1.83 -2.22
CA VAL A 17 -3.01 -1.24 -2.54
C VAL A 17 -4.03 -1.65 -1.49
N THR A 18 -4.57 -0.68 -0.75
CA THR A 18 -5.64 -0.92 0.22
C THR A 18 -7.01 -0.77 -0.42
N GLN A 19 -7.95 -1.61 0.02
CA GLN A 19 -9.28 -1.78 -0.57
C GLN A 19 -10.37 -1.56 0.48
N MET A 20 -11.64 -1.64 0.06
CA MET A 20 -12.82 -1.63 0.95
C MET A 20 -13.02 -0.31 1.74
N TRP A 21 -12.51 0.80 1.21
CA TRP A 21 -12.63 2.14 1.81
C TRP A 21 -14.08 2.64 1.98
N GLY A 22 -15.04 2.07 1.26
CA GLY A 22 -16.47 2.37 1.42
C GLY A 22 -17.20 1.48 2.43
N GLN A 23 -16.50 0.57 3.12
CA GLN A 23 -17.10 -0.34 4.12
C GLN A 23 -16.97 0.15 5.57
N VAL A 24 -16.22 1.23 5.78
CA VAL A 24 -15.96 1.81 7.11
C VAL A 24 -16.03 3.33 7.02
N ASP A 25 -16.25 3.97 8.16
CA ASP A 25 -16.15 5.42 8.27
C ASP A 25 -14.73 5.89 7.92
N VAL A 26 -14.64 7.09 7.34
CA VAL A 26 -13.38 7.62 6.81
C VAL A 26 -12.34 7.81 7.92
N GLU A 27 -12.78 8.18 9.12
CA GLU A 27 -11.94 8.34 10.31
C GLU A 27 -11.31 7.01 10.72
N VAL A 28 -12.13 5.96 10.83
CA VAL A 28 -11.67 4.61 11.17
C VAL A 28 -10.72 4.08 10.09
N GLY A 29 -11.04 4.30 8.82
CA GLY A 29 -10.16 3.94 7.70
C GLY A 29 -8.81 4.66 7.77
N ASN A 30 -8.81 5.96 8.08
CA ASN A 30 -7.59 6.74 8.22
C ASN A 30 -6.73 6.28 9.40
N GLU A 31 -7.34 5.97 10.55
CA GLU A 31 -6.62 5.43 11.72
C GLU A 31 -5.95 4.09 11.40
N ARG A 32 -6.68 3.16 10.77
CA ARG A 32 -6.15 1.86 10.34
C ARG A 32 -5.03 2.00 9.32
N GLU A 33 -5.17 2.90 8.35
CA GLU A 33 -4.09 3.15 7.39
C GLU A 33 -2.86 3.72 8.07
N ALA A 34 -3.04 4.60 9.06
CA ALA A 34 -1.94 5.16 9.82
C ALA A 34 -1.23 4.10 10.65
N GLU A 35 -1.96 3.16 11.26
CA GLU A 35 -1.40 1.98 11.94
C GLU A 35 -0.60 1.11 10.96
N LEU A 36 -1.18 0.75 9.82
CA LEU A 36 -0.52 -0.05 8.77
C LEU A 36 0.80 0.58 8.29
N LYS A 37 0.88 1.92 8.27
CA LYS A 37 2.08 2.67 7.88
C LYS A 37 3.14 2.78 8.98
N ARG A 38 2.75 2.73 10.25
CA ARG A 38 3.63 3.08 11.39
C ARG A 38 4.14 1.89 12.18
N GLU A 39 3.43 0.77 12.22
CA GLU A 39 3.88 -0.37 13.00
C GLU A 39 4.89 -1.23 12.24
N ASP A 40 5.95 -1.65 12.94
CA ASP A 40 7.00 -2.51 12.38
C ASP A 40 6.49 -3.90 12.00
N ASP A 41 5.41 -4.36 12.63
CA ASP A 41 4.74 -5.62 12.30
C ASP A 41 3.90 -5.56 11.00
N PHE A 42 3.66 -4.35 10.47
CA PHE A 42 2.90 -4.12 9.24
C PHE A 42 3.80 -3.65 8.08
N PHE A 43 3.50 -2.51 7.46
CA PHE A 43 4.15 -2.09 6.23
C PHE A 43 5.30 -1.11 6.44
N LYS A 44 5.49 -0.60 7.66
CA LYS A 44 6.60 0.32 7.96
C LYS A 44 7.95 -0.16 7.41
N PRO A 45 8.40 -1.43 7.61
CA PRO A 45 9.72 -1.85 7.15
C PRO A 45 9.90 -1.87 5.63
N VAL A 46 8.80 -2.07 4.88
CA VAL A 46 8.84 -2.05 3.41
C VAL A 46 8.66 -0.64 2.85
N LEU A 47 7.87 0.20 3.52
CA LEU A 47 7.72 1.62 3.18
C LEU A 47 9.03 2.38 3.39
N ASP A 48 9.74 2.11 4.50
CA ASP A 48 11.08 2.68 4.76
C ASP A 48 12.11 2.30 3.67
N LYS A 49 11.87 1.21 2.94
CA LYS A 49 12.71 0.73 1.82
C LYS A 49 12.20 1.16 0.45
N GLY A 50 11.27 2.12 0.41
CA GLY A 50 10.80 2.77 -0.82
C GLY A 50 9.56 2.16 -1.46
N ALA A 51 8.93 1.16 -0.84
CA ALA A 51 7.60 0.72 -1.27
C ALA A 51 6.60 1.88 -1.14
N ARG A 52 5.55 1.84 -1.97
CA ARG A 52 4.48 2.85 -1.94
C ARG A 52 3.18 2.22 -1.45
N MET A 53 2.33 3.03 -0.84
CA MET A 53 1.00 2.61 -0.40
C MET A 53 -0.06 3.53 -1.01
N GLU A 54 -1.08 2.93 -1.61
CA GLU A 54 -2.12 3.62 -2.37
C GLU A 54 -3.51 3.10 -1.99
N ARG A 55 -4.50 3.98 -2.05
CA ARG A 55 -5.91 3.62 -1.86
C ARG A 55 -6.56 3.25 -3.19
N HIS A 56 -7.33 2.17 -3.21
CA HIS A 56 -8.24 1.88 -4.31
C HIS A 56 -9.67 2.23 -3.91
N GLU A 57 -10.31 3.06 -4.73
CA GLU A 57 -11.61 3.68 -4.43
C GLU A 57 -12.78 2.96 -5.12
N ASN A 58 -12.59 1.69 -5.49
CA ASN A 58 -13.56 0.89 -6.24
C ASN A 58 -14.00 1.53 -7.57
N THR A 59 -13.07 2.25 -8.22
CA THR A 59 -13.27 2.90 -9.52
C THR A 59 -12.28 2.39 -10.54
N ALA A 60 -12.69 2.35 -11.82
CA ALA A 60 -11.78 2.03 -12.93
C ALA A 60 -10.55 2.96 -12.95
N LEU A 61 -10.75 4.25 -12.65
CA LEU A 61 -9.67 5.24 -12.57
C LEU A 61 -8.62 4.89 -11.51
N SER A 62 -9.06 4.50 -10.31
CA SER A 62 -8.10 4.10 -9.26
C SER A 62 -7.41 2.78 -9.59
N ALA A 63 -8.06 1.83 -10.27
CA ALA A 63 -7.41 0.61 -10.77
C ALA A 63 -6.32 0.92 -11.80
N GLU A 64 -6.62 1.75 -12.80
CA GLU A 64 -5.64 2.15 -13.82
C GLU A 64 -4.43 2.87 -13.21
N ARG A 65 -4.66 3.77 -12.25
CA ARG A 65 -3.59 4.44 -11.50
C ARG A 65 -2.66 3.42 -10.84
N ASN A 66 -3.21 2.44 -10.15
CA ASN A 66 -2.44 1.42 -9.43
C ASN A 66 -1.57 0.59 -10.38
N VAL A 67 -2.10 0.19 -11.54
CA VAL A 67 -1.33 -0.54 -12.55
C VAL A 67 -0.19 0.32 -13.11
N ARG A 68 -0.45 1.60 -13.41
CA ARG A 68 0.56 2.52 -13.92
C ARG A 68 1.73 2.76 -12.95
N LEU A 69 1.50 2.64 -11.65
CA LEU A 69 2.56 2.80 -10.64
C LEU A 69 3.57 1.66 -10.67
N ILE A 70 3.18 0.47 -11.11
CA ILE A 70 4.03 -0.74 -11.16
C ILE A 70 4.81 -0.81 -12.49
N LEU A 71 4.30 -0.18 -13.55
CA LEU A 71 4.93 -0.17 -14.88
C LEU A 71 6.07 0.85 -15.03
N ARG A 72 6.43 1.59 -13.97
CA ARG A 72 7.55 2.55 -13.94
C ARG A 72 8.75 1.95 -13.22
#